data_AF-A0A1B6C6D0-F1
#
_entry.id   AF-A0A1B6C6D0-F1
#
_cell.length_a   1.000
_cell.length_b   1.000
_cell.length_c   1.000
_cell.angle_alpha   90.00
_cell.angle_beta   90.00
_cell.angle_gamma   90.00
#
_symmetry.space_group_name_H-M   'P 1'
#
loop_
_entity.id
_entity.type
_entity.pdbx_description
1 polymer ?
#
loop_
_entity_poly.entity_id
_entity_poly.type
_entity_poly.pdbx_seq_one_letter_code
_entity_poly.pdbx_strand_id
1 'polypeptide(L)'
;QSHQVNTSLNKSCLDDIRLNGKPLPLPPVINSTQWSQVTTAVNVKKGCPSNDPCAYTNCPEPFHCIDIWNDYACVCGKGQIVTLNGKDCIDKNECLEKPCKNGGICVNMEPDIEYICKCQLGYKGRNCHLIQQEHTMQIG
;
A
#
# COMPACT_ATOMS: atom_id res chain seq x y z
N GLN A 1 -10.40 -6.29 2.01
CA GLN A 1 -11.01 -6.83 3.24
C GLN A 1 -10.49 -8.24 3.37
N SER A 2 -9.78 -8.53 4.46
CA SER A 2 -9.08 -9.79 4.64
C SER A 2 -9.97 -10.86 5.26
N HIS A 3 -9.74 -12.11 4.88
CA HIS A 3 -10.54 -13.26 5.25
C HIS A 3 -9.66 -14.50 5.42
N GLN A 4 -9.84 -15.19 6.53
CA GLN A 4 -9.20 -16.47 6.77
C GLN A 4 -10.03 -17.59 6.14
N VAL A 5 -9.38 -18.41 5.31
CA VAL A 5 -9.93 -19.64 4.75
C VAL A 5 -9.36 -20.81 5.52
N ASN A 6 -10.24 -21.68 6.01
CA ASN A 6 -9.87 -22.90 6.70
C ASN A 6 -10.13 -24.10 5.80
N THR A 7 -9.11 -24.91 5.55
CA THR A 7 -9.25 -26.21 4.90
C THR A 7 -8.89 -27.32 5.88
N SER A 8 -9.18 -28.57 5.52
CA SER A 8 -8.82 -29.74 6.36
C SER A 8 -7.32 -29.91 6.56
N LEU A 9 -6.48 -29.24 5.77
CA LEU A 9 -5.01 -29.37 5.82
C LEU A 9 -4.30 -28.07 6.20
N ASN A 10 -4.83 -26.90 5.80
CA ASN A 10 -4.16 -25.61 5.98
C ASN A 10 -5.14 -24.48 6.31
N LYS A 11 -4.62 -23.45 7.02
CA LYS A 11 -5.24 -22.13 7.11
C LYS A 11 -4.57 -21.22 6.07
N SER A 12 -5.30 -20.29 5.48
CA SER A 12 -4.73 -19.24 4.62
C SER A 12 -5.45 -17.91 4.84
N CYS A 13 -4.74 -16.79 4.71
CA CYS A 13 -5.36 -15.46 4.66
C CYS A 13 -5.47 -14.99 3.21
N LEU A 14 -6.65 -14.57 2.81
CA LEU A 14 -6.91 -13.89 1.54
C LEU A 14 -7.21 -12.43 1.83
N ASP A 15 -6.58 -11.51 1.10
CA ASP A 15 -6.96 -10.10 1.11
C ASP A 15 -7.28 -9.60 -0.30
N ASP A 16 -8.13 -8.58 -0.37
CA ASP A 16 -8.50 -7.85 -1.59
C ASP A 16 -8.91 -8.72 -2.80
N ILE A 17 -9.81 -9.67 -2.58
CA ILE A 17 -10.36 -10.49 -3.67
C ILE A 17 -11.21 -9.61 -4.60
N ARG A 18 -10.81 -9.52 -5.87
CA ARG A 18 -11.53 -8.77 -6.92
C ARG A 18 -11.89 -9.66 -8.09
N LEU A 19 -13.08 -9.45 -8.65
CA LEU A 19 -13.52 -10.06 -9.90
C LEU A 19 -13.79 -8.93 -10.90
N ASN A 20 -13.09 -8.94 -12.05
CA ASN A 20 -13.14 -7.87 -13.05
C ASN A 20 -12.89 -6.47 -12.45
N GLY A 21 -11.93 -6.38 -11.52
CA GLY A 21 -11.57 -5.13 -10.85
C GLY A 21 -12.55 -4.65 -9.77
N LYS A 22 -13.71 -5.31 -9.59
CA LYS A 22 -14.66 -5.01 -8.51
C LYS A 22 -14.41 -5.90 -7.29
N PRO A 23 -14.40 -5.35 -6.06
CA PRO A 23 -14.23 -6.15 -4.85
C PRO A 23 -15.40 -7.14 -4.71
N LEU A 24 -15.08 -8.40 -4.38
CA LEU A 24 -16.10 -9.40 -4.11
C LEU A 24 -16.69 -9.18 -2.71
N PRO A 25 -18.01 -8.98 -2.56
CA PRO A 25 -18.65 -8.98 -1.26
C PRO A 25 -18.69 -10.41 -0.74
N LEU A 26 -18.01 -10.68 0.38
CA LEU A 26 -18.14 -11.96 1.08
C LEU A 26 -19.34 -11.90 2.05
N PRO A 27 -20.08 -13.02 2.24
CA PRO A 27 -21.15 -13.12 3.21
C PRO A 27 -20.68 -12.66 4.61
N PRO A 28 -21.52 -11.96 5.39
CA PRO A 28 -22.98 -11.91 5.27
C PRO A 28 -23.53 -10.72 4.47
N VAL A 29 -22.71 -9.86 3.86
CA VAL A 29 -23.20 -8.63 3.22
C VAL A 29 -23.64 -8.90 1.78
N ILE A 30 -24.77 -9.58 1.64
CA ILE A 30 -25.51 -9.76 0.39
C ILE A 30 -26.70 -8.80 0.42
N ASN A 31 -26.50 -7.56 -0.05
CA ASN A 31 -27.62 -6.72 -0.46
C ASN A 31 -27.49 -6.39 -1.94
N SER A 32 -28.33 -7.12 -2.69
CA SER A 32 -28.82 -6.98 -4.06
C SER A 32 -27.84 -7.01 -5.25
N THR A 33 -28.11 -8.01 -6.12
CA THR A 33 -28.22 -7.90 -7.58
C THR A 33 -26.97 -7.43 -8.34
N GLN A 34 -26.09 -8.39 -8.69
CA GLN A 34 -25.60 -8.66 -10.07
C GLN A 34 -24.25 -9.41 -10.07
N TRP A 35 -24.18 -10.59 -9.44
CA TRP A 35 -23.16 -11.62 -9.74
C TRP A 35 -23.76 -13.00 -9.45
N SER A 36 -24.57 -13.50 -10.36
CA SER A 36 -25.48 -14.64 -10.17
C SER A 36 -24.84 -16.03 -10.01
N GLN A 37 -23.56 -16.16 -9.60
CA GLN A 37 -22.95 -17.50 -9.41
C GLN A 37 -21.97 -17.69 -8.23
N VAL A 38 -21.66 -16.69 -7.40
CA VAL A 38 -20.87 -16.95 -6.18
C VAL A 38 -21.82 -17.01 -4.98
N THR A 39 -22.46 -18.16 -4.80
CA THR A 39 -23.56 -18.35 -3.84
C THR A 39 -23.11 -18.76 -2.44
N THR A 40 -21.83 -19.08 -2.19
CA THR A 40 -21.41 -19.54 -0.86
C THR A 40 -19.94 -19.30 -0.59
N ALA A 41 -19.63 -18.68 0.56
CA ALA A 41 -18.30 -18.71 1.16
C ALA A 41 -18.29 -19.84 2.20
N VAL A 42 -17.56 -20.92 1.93
CA VAL A 42 -17.44 -22.08 2.83
C VAL A 42 -16.11 -21.99 3.57
N ASN A 43 -16.14 -22.19 4.89
CA ASN A 43 -14.96 -22.13 5.76
C ASN A 43 -14.20 -20.79 5.72
N VAL A 44 -14.89 -19.68 5.44
CA VAL A 44 -14.32 -18.33 5.40
C VAL A 44 -14.75 -17.57 6.65
N LYS A 45 -13.79 -16.97 7.36
CA LYS A 45 -14.04 -16.07 8.48
C LYS A 45 -13.54 -14.67 8.15
N LYS A 46 -14.30 -13.64 8.53
CA LYS A 46 -13.86 -12.24 8.40
C LYS A 46 -12.63 -11.98 9.26
N GLY A 47 -11.65 -11.31 8.67
CA GLY A 47 -10.37 -11.02 9.30
C GLY A 47 -9.41 -12.22 9.28
N CYS A 48 -8.15 -11.91 9.53
CA CYS A 48 -7.07 -12.88 9.57
C CYS A 48 -6.35 -12.74 10.91
N PRO A 49 -6.81 -13.43 11.97
CA PRO A 49 -6.09 -13.42 13.24
C PRO A 49 -4.70 -14.02 12.98
N SER A 50 -3.67 -13.23 13.31
CA SER A 50 -2.27 -13.63 13.30
C SER A 50 -1.84 -14.05 14.71
N ASN A 51 -0.82 -14.88 14.81
CA ASN A 51 -0.18 -15.22 16.08
C ASN A 51 0.85 -14.17 16.55
N ASP A 52 0.95 -13.04 15.83
CA ASP A 52 1.92 -11.96 16.08
C ASP A 52 3.35 -12.50 16.25
N PRO A 53 3.98 -12.98 15.16
CA PRO A 53 5.33 -13.52 15.23
C PRO A 53 6.37 -12.46 15.60
N CYS A 54 6.04 -11.18 15.48
CA CYS A 54 6.91 -10.07 15.88
C CYS A 54 6.95 -9.83 17.39
N ALA A 55 6.03 -10.41 18.18
CA ALA A 55 6.06 -10.31 19.63
C ALA A 55 7.33 -10.94 20.26
N TYR A 56 7.95 -11.91 19.57
CA TYR A 56 9.12 -12.65 20.07
C TYR A 56 10.30 -12.66 19.10
N THR A 57 10.18 -11.99 17.96
CA THR A 57 11.22 -11.96 16.93
C THR A 57 12.02 -10.68 17.03
N ASN A 58 13.34 -10.84 17.18
CA ASN A 58 14.28 -9.72 17.12
C ASN A 58 14.99 -9.72 15.78
N CYS A 59 14.71 -8.69 14.96
CA CYS A 59 15.47 -8.44 13.75
C CYS A 59 16.80 -7.76 14.10
N PRO A 60 17.90 -8.07 13.39
CA PRO A 60 19.14 -7.34 13.56
C PRO A 60 18.94 -5.89 13.09
N GLU A 61 19.52 -4.93 13.81
CA GLU A 61 19.60 -3.55 13.34
C GLU A 61 20.29 -3.49 11.96
N PRO A 62 19.79 -2.69 11.01
CA PRO A 62 18.71 -1.69 11.10
C PRO A 62 17.31 -2.18 10.67
N PHE A 63 17.09 -3.49 10.66
CA PHE A 63 15.84 -4.07 10.15
C PHE A 63 14.76 -4.13 11.24
N HIS A 64 13.51 -4.00 10.82
CA HIS A 64 12.34 -4.08 11.70
C HIS A 64 11.47 -5.27 11.32
N CYS A 65 10.83 -5.86 12.32
CA CYS A 65 9.92 -6.99 12.11
C CYS A 65 8.58 -6.49 11.56
N ILE A 66 8.09 -7.15 10.52
CA ILE A 66 6.71 -7.03 10.06
C ILE A 66 6.02 -8.39 10.10
N ASP A 67 4.76 -8.39 10.53
CA ASP A 67 3.89 -9.58 10.53
C ASP A 67 3.32 -9.78 9.11
N ILE A 68 3.68 -10.90 8.48
CA ILE A 68 3.19 -11.32 7.15
C ILE A 68 2.19 -12.49 7.24
N TRP A 69 1.44 -12.56 8.35
CA TRP A 69 0.40 -13.53 8.71
C TRP A 69 0.93 -14.92 9.09
N ASN A 70 1.05 -15.16 10.40
CA ASN A 70 1.66 -16.36 11.02
C ASN A 70 3.14 -16.61 10.65
N ASP A 71 3.76 -15.65 9.98
CA ASP A 71 5.16 -15.63 9.64
C ASP A 71 5.65 -14.18 9.71
N TYR A 72 6.96 -13.97 9.72
CA TYR A 72 7.56 -12.66 9.85
C TYR A 72 8.56 -12.38 8.73
N ALA A 73 8.79 -11.09 8.48
CA ALA A 73 9.92 -10.64 7.69
C ALA A 73 10.66 -9.53 8.43
N CYS A 74 11.99 -9.52 8.30
CA CYS A 74 12.82 -8.39 8.69
C CYS A 74 13.04 -7.50 7.47
N VAL A 75 12.53 -6.27 7.53
CA VAL A 75 12.54 -5.33 6.41
C VAL A 75 13.10 -3.98 6.85
N CYS A 76 13.48 -3.15 5.88
CA CYS A 76 13.78 -1.75 6.17
C CYS A 76 12.51 -0.98 6.58
N GLY A 77 12.71 0.16 7.24
CA GLY A 77 11.63 1.09 7.56
C GLY A 77 10.90 1.60 6.32
N LYS A 78 9.77 2.28 6.55
CA LYS A 78 8.99 2.90 5.48
C LYS A 78 9.88 3.83 4.66
N GLY A 79 9.77 3.77 3.33
CA GLY A 79 10.53 4.63 2.41
C GLY A 79 12.01 4.23 2.24
N GLN A 80 12.44 3.09 2.78
CA GLN A 80 13.81 2.62 2.66
C GLN A 80 13.91 1.33 1.83
N ILE A 81 15.10 1.09 1.28
CA ILE A 81 15.45 -0.14 0.56
C ILE A 81 16.73 -0.75 1.12
N VAL A 82 16.85 -2.08 0.97
CA VAL A 82 18.06 -2.80 1.36
C VAL A 82 19.20 -2.42 0.40
N THR A 83 20.36 -2.13 0.96
CA THR A 83 21.60 -1.89 0.23
C THR A 83 22.02 -3.10 -0.60
N LEU A 84 22.86 -2.88 -1.63
CA LEU A 84 23.36 -3.95 -2.51
C LEU A 84 24.13 -5.06 -1.78
N ASN A 85 24.74 -4.74 -0.64
CA ASN A 85 25.46 -5.72 0.19
C ASN A 85 24.54 -6.50 1.14
N GLY A 86 23.25 -6.17 1.18
CA GLY A 86 22.23 -6.85 2.00
C GLY A 86 22.27 -6.56 3.49
N LYS A 87 23.06 -5.58 3.96
CA LYS A 87 23.34 -5.40 5.41
C LYS A 87 22.77 -4.14 6.02
N ASP A 88 22.38 -3.17 5.22
CA ASP A 88 21.96 -1.85 5.67
C ASP A 88 20.75 -1.35 4.89
N CYS A 89 20.08 -0.35 5.43
CA CYS A 89 18.90 0.30 4.86
C CYS A 89 19.24 1.72 4.43
N ILE A 90 18.94 2.06 3.18
CA ILE A 90 19.12 3.40 2.65
C ILE A 90 17.80 3.99 2.23
N ASP A 91 17.72 5.32 2.25
CA ASP A 91 16.60 6.05 1.71
C ASP A 91 16.34 5.68 0.24
N LYS A 92 15.08 5.38 -0.06
CA LYS A 92 14.66 5.06 -1.42
C LYS A 92 14.53 6.37 -2.17
N ASN A 93 15.19 6.47 -3.32
CA ASN A 93 15.00 7.65 -4.16
C ASN A 93 13.76 7.53 -5.06
N GLU A 94 12.59 8.01 -4.62
CA GLU A 94 11.36 7.95 -5.42
C GLU A 94 11.43 8.80 -6.70
N CYS A 95 12.32 9.79 -6.77
CA CYS A 95 12.46 10.61 -7.98
C CYS A 95 12.98 9.83 -9.20
N LEU A 96 13.60 8.65 -8.99
CA LEU A 96 14.03 7.78 -10.08
C LEU A 96 12.85 7.28 -10.93
N GLU A 97 11.66 7.16 -10.34
CA GLU A 97 10.42 6.78 -11.02
C GLU A 97 9.77 7.92 -11.82
N LYS A 98 10.37 9.12 -11.80
CA LYS A 98 9.87 10.33 -12.47
C LYS A 98 8.38 10.62 -12.17
N PRO A 99 8.02 10.75 -10.87
CA PRO A 99 6.62 10.91 -10.47
C PRO A 99 6.03 12.27 -10.88
N CYS A 100 6.82 13.33 -10.86
CA CYS A 100 6.38 14.69 -11.19
C CYS A 100 6.03 14.85 -12.67
N LYS A 101 4.85 15.42 -12.95
CA LYS A 101 4.33 15.67 -14.30
C LYS A 101 4.44 17.15 -14.66
N ASN A 102 4.14 17.47 -15.92
CA ASN A 102 4.04 18.84 -16.44
C ASN A 102 5.28 19.71 -16.15
N GLY A 103 6.47 19.13 -16.30
CA GLY A 103 7.74 19.83 -16.07
C GLY A 103 8.05 20.14 -14.61
N GLY A 104 7.33 19.52 -13.66
CA GLY A 104 7.63 19.64 -12.23
C GLY A 104 9.01 19.05 -11.88
N ILE A 105 9.69 19.70 -10.93
CA ILE A 105 11.01 19.26 -10.45
C ILE A 105 10.80 18.34 -9.25
N CYS A 106 11.32 17.11 -9.34
CA CYS A 106 11.30 16.16 -8.23
C CYS A 106 12.45 16.43 -7.27
N VAL A 107 12.16 16.44 -5.98
CA VAL A 107 13.15 16.49 -4.91
C VAL A 107 12.93 15.29 -4.00
N ASN A 108 13.96 14.45 -3.89
CA ASN A 108 13.96 13.32 -2.98
C ASN A 108 14.03 13.84 -1.54
N MET A 109 13.22 13.27 -0.65
CA MET A 109 13.10 13.70 0.73
C MET A 109 13.43 12.53 1.66
N GLU A 110 13.42 12.80 2.96
CA GLU A 110 13.55 11.74 3.98
C GLU A 110 12.47 10.64 3.81
N PRO A 111 12.75 9.40 4.22
CA PRO A 111 11.91 8.23 3.94
C PRO A 111 10.42 8.38 4.32
N ASP A 112 10.10 9.10 5.40
CA ASP A 112 8.72 9.32 5.83
C ASP A 112 7.91 10.22 4.89
N ILE A 113 8.60 11.13 4.19
CA ILE A 113 8.04 12.10 3.24
C ILE A 113 8.13 11.56 1.79
N GLU A 114 9.10 10.68 1.51
CA GLU A 114 9.38 10.08 0.19
C GLU A 114 9.92 11.14 -0.79
N TYR A 115 9.02 11.94 -1.38
CA TYR A 115 9.40 12.98 -2.33
C TYR A 115 8.41 14.15 -2.36
N ILE A 116 8.88 15.28 -2.87
CA ILE A 116 8.04 16.42 -3.24
C ILE A 116 8.23 16.79 -4.71
N CYS A 117 7.14 17.24 -5.34
CA CYS A 117 7.19 17.86 -6.65
C CYS A 117 7.04 19.38 -6.52
N LYS A 118 8.04 20.12 -7.01
CA LYS A 118 7.93 21.58 -7.20
C LYS A 118 7.27 21.82 -8.55
N CYS A 119 5.99 22.20 -8.52
CA CYS A 119 5.20 22.40 -9.72
C CYS A 119 5.52 23.72 -10.42
N GLN A 120 5.44 23.69 -11.75
CA GLN A 120 5.50 24.90 -12.57
C GLN A 120 4.23 25.74 -12.39
N LEU A 121 4.31 27.02 -12.76
CA LEU A 121 3.16 27.92 -12.73
C LEU A 121 1.98 27.31 -13.51
N GLY A 122 0.78 27.40 -12.95
CA GLY A 122 -0.42 26.82 -13.55
C GLY A 122 -0.62 25.32 -13.27
N TYR A 123 0.23 24.67 -12.46
CA TYR A 123 0.08 23.27 -12.07
C TYR A 123 0.14 23.04 -10.55
N LYS A 124 -0.61 22.05 -10.06
CA LYS A 124 -0.70 21.68 -8.64
C LYS A 124 -0.95 20.17 -8.43
N GLY A 125 -1.04 19.77 -7.16
CA GLY A 125 -1.21 18.38 -6.72
C GLY A 125 0.13 17.69 -6.46
N ARG A 126 0.12 16.56 -5.73
CA ARG A 126 1.34 15.83 -5.29
C ARG A 126 2.34 15.60 -6.43
N ASN A 127 1.81 15.31 -7.63
CA ASN A 127 2.60 14.98 -8.82
C ASN A 127 2.49 16.06 -9.91
N CYS A 128 2.02 17.27 -9.60
CA CYS A 128 1.80 18.36 -10.56
C CYS A 128 0.87 18.01 -11.74
N HIS A 129 -0.07 17.09 -11.54
CA HIS A 129 -0.97 16.61 -12.60
C HIS A 129 -2.26 17.45 -12.75
N LEU A 130 -2.56 18.32 -11.79
CA LEU A 130 -3.74 19.18 -11.83
C LEU A 130 -3.37 20.56 -12.38
N ILE A 131 -4.25 21.17 -13.16
CA ILE A 131 -4.11 22.56 -13.59
C ILE A 131 -4.60 23.49 -12.46
N GLN A 132 -3.85 24.55 -12.18
CA GLN A 132 -4.25 25.63 -11.30
C GLN A 132 -4.96 26.70 -12.14
N GLN A 133 -6.29 26.67 -12.14
CA GLN A 133 -7.10 27.71 -12.78
C GLN A 133 -6.92 29.03 -12.00
N GLU A 134 -6.45 30.07 -12.69
CA GLU A 134 -6.27 31.40 -12.11
C GLU A 134 -7.65 32.03 -11.81
N HIS A 135 -7.94 32.30 -10.54
CA HIS A 135 -8.85 33.40 -10.26
C HIS A 135 -8.05 34.68 -10.47
N THR A 136 -8.31 35.36 -11.59
CA THR A 136 -7.90 36.73 -11.86
C THR A 136 -8.07 37.59 -10.59
N MET A 137 -6.96 38.13 -10.08
CA MET A 137 -7.04 39.31 -9.23
C MET A 137 -7.62 40.43 -10.09
N GLN A 138 -8.92 40.71 -9.94
CA GLN A 138 -9.48 41.99 -10.34
C GLN A 138 -8.86 43.03 -9.42
N ILE A 139 -7.86 43.73 -9.92
CA ILE A 139 -7.34 44.95 -9.32
C ILE A 139 -8.40 46.01 -9.64
N GLY A 140 -9.28 46.29 -8.66
CA GLY A 140 -10.18 47.44 -8.67
C GLY A 140 -9.47 48.68 -8.14
#